data_AF-A0A847L959-F1
#
_entry.id   AF-A0A847L959-F1
#
_cell.length_a   1.000
_cell.length_b   1.000
_cell.length_c   1.000
_cell.angle_alpha   90.00
_cell.angle_beta   90.00
_cell.angle_gamma   90.00
#
_symmetry.space_group_name_H-M   'P 1'
#
loop_
_entity.id
_entity.type
_entity.pdbx_description
1 polymer ?
#
loop_
_entity_poly.entity_id
_entity_poly.type
_entity_poly.pdbx_seq_one_letter_code
_entity_poly.pdbx_strand_id
1 'polypeptide(L)'
;MNTWLGTLLTPFLPLLLLCGALLAGADPKSGKIELSGEEHSARIIHEFQDDTGFPVPSGAVGLTYAYFPPIDPIVFARFAVNDEGKREIIKRAGEVEACPDFPKGFADARCPWWSIATETTVFSKTGRYREGYMEIHIVQEGSRCLVYIKHFTL
;
A
#
# COMPACT_ATOMS: atom_id res chain seq x y z
N MET A 1 -35.04 28.83 -48.82
CA MET A 1 -33.57 28.76 -48.88
C MET A 1 -33.00 29.58 -47.74
N ASN A 2 -32.27 28.92 -46.83
CA ASN A 2 -31.07 29.40 -46.11
C ASN A 2 -30.87 28.55 -44.84
N THR A 3 -30.15 27.43 -45.03
CA THR A 3 -29.63 26.53 -44.00
C THR A 3 -28.14 26.82 -43.78
N TRP A 4 -27.75 27.77 -42.93
CA TRP A 4 -26.36 27.87 -42.48
C TRP A 4 -26.27 28.61 -41.14
N LEU A 5 -26.39 27.87 -40.02
CA LEU A 5 -26.06 28.42 -38.69
C LEU A 5 -25.55 27.34 -37.71
N GLY A 6 -24.83 26.33 -38.21
CA GLY A 6 -24.49 25.15 -37.41
C GLY A 6 -23.03 24.69 -37.51
N THR A 7 -22.07 25.59 -37.72
CA THR A 7 -20.68 25.14 -38.01
C THR A 7 -19.59 26.09 -37.54
N LEU A 8 -19.65 26.61 -36.30
CA LEU A 8 -18.55 27.45 -35.79
C LEU A 8 -18.05 27.17 -34.36
N LEU A 9 -18.59 26.18 -33.63
CA LEU A 9 -18.19 25.96 -32.23
C LEU A 9 -17.61 24.57 -31.92
N THR A 10 -17.38 23.73 -32.92
CA THR A 10 -17.04 22.31 -32.72
C THR A 10 -15.57 21.87 -32.76
N PRO A 11 -14.53 22.69 -33.08
CA PRO A 11 -13.16 22.16 -33.07
C PRO A 11 -12.42 22.32 -31.73
N PHE A 12 -12.93 23.09 -30.76
CA PHE A 12 -12.21 23.38 -29.50
C PHE A 12 -12.52 22.44 -28.32
N LEU A 13 -13.60 21.66 -28.41
CA LEU A 13 -13.98 20.70 -27.36
C LEU A 13 -12.95 19.56 -27.13
N PRO A 14 -12.30 18.97 -28.16
CA PRO A 14 -11.32 17.90 -27.92
C PRO A 14 -10.02 18.41 -27.29
N LEU A 15 -9.67 19.70 -27.45
CA LEU A 15 -8.45 20.28 -26.88
C LEU A 15 -8.58 20.51 -25.36
N LEU A 16 -9.78 20.88 -24.89
CA LEU A 16 -10.08 21.03 -23.45
C LEU A 16 -10.10 19.67 -22.71
N LEU A 17 -10.55 18.61 -23.38
CA LEU A 17 -10.49 17.24 -22.83
C LEU A 17 -9.05 16.70 -22.73
N LEU A 18 -8.16 17.10 -23.66
CA LEU A 18 -6.76 16.69 -23.65
C LEU A 18 -5.95 17.36 -22.52
N CYS A 19 -6.25 18.63 -22.20
CA CYS A 19 -5.59 19.32 -21.08
C CYS A 19 -6.04 18.80 -19.70
N GLY A 20 -7.27 18.30 -19.56
CA GLY A 20 -7.75 17.68 -18.32
C GLY A 20 -7.07 16.36 -17.98
N ALA A 21 -6.67 15.58 -19.00
CA ALA A 21 -6.01 14.29 -18.81
C ALA A 21 -4.53 14.40 -18.38
N LEU A 22 -3.86 15.50 -18.71
CA LEU A 22 -2.43 15.71 -18.38
C LEU A 22 -2.19 16.15 -16.93
N LEU A 23 -3.23 16.64 -16.23
CA LEU A 23 -3.14 17.05 -14.82
C LEU A 23 -3.55 15.95 -13.83
N ALA A 24 -4.07 14.82 -14.32
CA ALA A 24 -4.43 13.67 -13.48
C ALA A 24 -3.21 12.80 -13.08
N GLY A 25 -2.00 13.17 -13.51
CA GLY A 25 -0.78 12.37 -13.38
C GLY A 25 0.26 12.93 -12.42
N ALA A 26 -0.12 13.64 -11.37
CA ALA A 26 0.84 14.16 -10.39
C ALA A 26 0.40 13.88 -8.95
N ASP A 27 0.87 12.76 -8.41
CA ASP A 27 1.43 12.81 -7.06
C ASP A 27 2.60 11.81 -6.91
N PRO A 28 3.80 12.12 -7.41
CA PRO A 28 4.99 11.46 -6.89
C PRO A 28 5.18 11.95 -5.46
N LYS A 29 4.77 11.15 -4.47
CA LYS A 29 5.09 11.34 -3.05
C LYS A 29 6.59 11.58 -2.92
N SER A 30 7.01 12.84 -2.84
CA SER A 30 8.43 13.21 -2.84
C SER A 30 9.04 13.23 -1.44
N GLY A 31 8.20 13.12 -0.41
CA GLY A 31 8.57 13.22 1.00
C GLY A 31 8.30 11.95 1.78
N LYS A 32 9.02 11.78 2.90
CA LYS A 32 8.72 10.77 3.90
C LYS A 32 7.33 11.04 4.49
N ILE A 33 6.49 10.02 4.58
CA ILE A 33 5.18 10.10 5.24
C ILE A 33 5.19 9.12 6.40
N GLU A 34 4.76 9.56 7.58
CA GLU A 34 4.50 8.69 8.72
C GLU A 34 3.14 9.03 9.32
N LEU A 35 2.31 8.01 9.49
CA LEU A 35 1.00 8.09 10.14
C LEU A 35 0.99 7.07 11.27
N SER A 36 0.46 7.45 12.43
CA SER A 36 0.38 6.59 13.61
C SER A 36 -0.88 6.89 14.41
N GLY A 37 -1.54 5.87 14.93
CA GLY A 37 -2.76 6.00 15.73
C GLY A 37 -4.02 5.54 14.98
N GLU A 38 -5.00 5.06 15.74
CA GLU A 38 -6.26 4.54 15.21
C GLU A 38 -7.12 5.66 14.57
N GLU A 39 -6.91 6.91 14.97
CA GLU A 39 -7.53 8.10 14.37
C GLU A 39 -7.13 8.30 12.89
N HIS A 40 -6.03 7.69 12.46
CA HIS A 40 -5.57 7.69 11.08
C HIS A 40 -5.88 6.38 10.35
N SER A 41 -6.62 5.46 10.96
CA SER A 41 -6.87 4.11 10.45
C SER A 41 -7.32 4.09 8.98
N ALA A 42 -8.36 4.86 8.63
CA ALA A 42 -8.87 4.89 7.26
C ALA A 42 -7.82 5.40 6.25
N ARG A 43 -7.04 6.42 6.63
CA ARG A 43 -5.97 6.97 5.78
C ARG A 43 -4.81 5.98 5.66
N ILE A 44 -4.40 5.35 6.76
CA ILE A 44 -3.35 4.33 6.76
C ILE A 44 -3.69 3.18 5.80
N ILE A 45 -4.93 2.69 5.88
CA ILE A 45 -5.41 1.63 5.00
C ILE A 45 -5.40 2.08 3.54
N HIS A 46 -5.95 3.26 3.27
CA HIS A 46 -5.99 3.83 1.92
C HIS A 46 -4.59 4.00 1.31
N GLU A 47 -3.68 4.69 2.02
CA GLU A 47 -2.31 4.96 1.55
C GLU A 47 -1.54 3.66 1.29
N PHE A 48 -1.69 2.66 2.17
CA PHE A 48 -1.06 1.36 1.98
C PHE A 48 -1.62 0.60 0.77
N GLN A 49 -2.94 0.58 0.60
CA GLN A 49 -3.58 -0.08 -0.54
C GLN A 49 -3.23 0.60 -1.86
N ASP A 50 -3.13 1.93 -1.88
CA ASP A 50 -2.72 2.68 -3.08
C ASP A 50 -1.26 2.38 -3.45
N ASP A 51 -0.35 2.39 -2.48
CA ASP A 51 1.09 2.25 -2.77
C ASP A 51 1.50 0.81 -3.08
N THR A 52 0.84 -0.17 -2.48
CA THR A 52 1.23 -1.59 -2.60
C THR A 52 0.25 -2.39 -3.46
N GLY A 53 -1.00 -1.95 -3.53
CA GLY A 53 -2.10 -2.70 -4.10
C GLY A 53 -2.45 -4.00 -3.36
N PHE A 54 -1.87 -4.23 -2.18
CA PHE A 54 -2.21 -5.37 -1.35
C PHE A 54 -3.53 -5.09 -0.60
N PRO A 55 -4.57 -5.93 -0.75
CA PRO A 55 -5.86 -5.67 -0.13
C PRO A 55 -5.81 -5.84 1.39
N VAL A 56 -6.38 -4.89 2.11
CA VAL A 56 -6.58 -4.97 3.56
C VAL A 56 -8.01 -5.45 3.84
N PRO A 57 -8.21 -6.46 4.71
CA PRO A 57 -9.54 -7.01 4.97
C PRO A 57 -10.46 -6.00 5.66
N SER A 58 -11.77 -6.15 5.44
CA SER A 58 -12.77 -5.33 6.11
C SER A 58 -12.69 -5.50 7.62
N GLY A 59 -12.85 -4.40 8.37
CA GLY A 59 -12.77 -4.41 9.83
C GLY A 59 -11.34 -4.40 10.38
N ALA A 60 -10.31 -4.35 9.53
CA ALA A 60 -8.97 -4.01 9.97
C ALA A 60 -8.91 -2.58 10.51
N VAL A 61 -8.03 -2.35 11.48
CA VAL A 61 -7.72 -1.03 12.02
C VAL A 61 -6.28 -0.70 11.65
N GLY A 62 -6.07 0.36 10.87
CA GLY A 62 -4.74 0.89 10.59
C GLY A 62 -4.14 1.50 11.84
N LEU A 63 -2.92 1.07 12.20
CA LEU A 63 -2.22 1.54 13.39
C LEU A 63 -1.03 2.41 13.06
N THR A 64 -0.24 2.02 12.06
CA THR A 64 0.95 2.75 11.65
C THR A 64 1.22 2.55 10.17
N TYR A 65 1.68 3.58 9.49
CA TYR A 65 2.16 3.54 8.11
C TYR A 65 3.38 4.44 7.98
N ALA A 66 4.38 3.98 7.23
CA ALA A 66 5.53 4.78 6.86
C ALA A 66 5.88 4.56 5.38
N TYR A 67 6.11 5.66 4.66
CA TYR A 67 6.60 5.67 3.29
C TYR A 67 7.92 6.42 3.23
N PHE A 68 8.90 5.83 2.57
CA PHE A 68 10.22 6.42 2.34
C PHE A 68 10.44 6.59 0.81
N PRO A 69 10.58 7.83 0.30
CA PRO A 69 10.80 8.12 -1.13
C PRO A 69 12.28 7.91 -1.55
N PRO A 70 12.64 8.13 -2.83
CA PRO A 70 12.10 7.56 -4.07
C PRO A 70 13.15 6.69 -4.82
N ILE A 71 14.39 6.60 -4.32
CA ILE A 71 15.34 5.56 -4.74
C ILE A 71 15.03 4.38 -3.81
N ASP A 72 14.34 3.38 -4.36
CA ASP A 72 13.79 2.21 -3.67
C ASP A 72 12.68 2.58 -2.67
N PRO A 73 11.46 2.93 -3.17
CA PRO A 73 10.33 3.22 -2.28
C PRO A 73 10.09 2.03 -1.36
N ILE A 74 10.04 2.32 -0.06
CA ILE A 74 9.73 1.34 0.98
C ILE A 74 8.48 1.80 1.72
N VAL A 75 7.52 0.91 1.78
CA VAL A 75 6.27 1.05 2.53
C VAL A 75 6.32 0.09 3.71
N PHE A 76 6.04 0.60 4.90
CA PHE A 76 5.76 -0.20 6.09
C PHE A 76 4.34 0.08 6.55
N ALA A 77 3.61 -0.94 6.96
CA ALA A 77 2.30 -0.78 7.57
C ALA A 77 2.08 -1.79 8.70
N ARG A 78 1.28 -1.36 9.68
CA ARG A 78 0.84 -2.18 10.81
C ARG A 78 -0.67 -2.03 10.98
N PHE A 79 -1.36 -3.16 11.06
CA PHE A 79 -2.81 -3.24 11.23
C PHE A 79 -3.17 -4.12 12.43
N ALA A 80 -4.26 -3.81 13.12
CA ALA A 80 -4.95 -4.77 13.96
C ALA A 80 -6.08 -5.44 13.16
N VAL A 81 -6.22 -6.75 13.29
CA VAL A 81 -7.27 -7.53 12.64
C VAL A 81 -7.97 -8.46 13.64
N ASN A 82 -9.21 -8.83 13.32
CA ASN A 82 -9.91 -9.91 13.99
C ASN A 82 -9.52 -11.27 13.36
N ASP A 83 -10.09 -12.37 13.87
CA ASP A 83 -9.81 -13.72 13.36
C ASP A 83 -10.20 -13.93 11.90
N GLU A 84 -11.23 -13.23 11.42
CA GLU A 84 -11.65 -13.28 10.03
C GLU A 84 -10.63 -12.59 9.12
N GLY A 85 -10.23 -11.37 9.46
CA GLY A 85 -9.19 -10.62 8.75
C GLY A 85 -7.85 -11.36 8.76
N LYS A 86 -7.48 -12.01 9.87
CA LYS A 86 -6.30 -12.89 9.94
C LYS A 86 -6.35 -13.99 8.87
N ARG A 87 -7.46 -14.72 8.77
CA ARG A 87 -7.63 -15.79 7.76
C ARG A 87 -7.58 -15.23 6.35
N GLU A 88 -8.17 -14.06 6.12
CA GLU A 88 -8.12 -13.41 4.81
C GLU A 88 -6.69 -13.00 4.44
N ILE A 89 -5.93 -12.38 5.35
CA ILE A 89 -4.52 -12.03 5.10
C ILE A 89 -3.69 -13.28 4.79
N ILE A 90 -3.85 -14.37 5.54
CA ILE A 90 -3.12 -15.62 5.27
C ILE A 90 -3.46 -16.15 3.87
N LYS A 91 -4.74 -16.12 3.47
CA LYS A 91 -5.16 -16.51 2.13
C LYS A 91 -4.52 -15.63 1.05
N ARG A 92 -4.53 -14.30 1.25
CA ARG A 92 -3.93 -13.32 0.31
C ARG A 92 -2.42 -13.40 0.25
N ALA A 93 -1.76 -13.72 1.36
CA ALA A 93 -0.32 -13.96 1.39
C ALA A 93 0.09 -15.18 0.53
N GLY A 94 -0.86 -16.05 0.14
CA GLY A 94 -0.66 -17.08 -0.87
C GLY A 94 -0.39 -16.52 -2.28
N GLU A 95 -0.76 -15.27 -2.57
CA GLU A 95 -0.46 -14.56 -3.83
C GLU A 95 0.99 -14.04 -3.86
N VAL A 96 1.71 -14.08 -2.72
CA VAL A 96 3.13 -13.70 -2.65
C VAL A 96 3.99 -14.88 -3.11
N GLU A 97 4.60 -14.72 -4.28
CA GLU A 97 5.41 -15.75 -4.93
C GLU A 97 6.70 -16.01 -4.14
N ALA A 98 7.04 -17.28 -3.92
CA ALA A 98 8.25 -17.63 -3.19
C ALA A 98 9.49 -17.10 -3.93
N CYS A 99 10.36 -16.38 -3.20
CA CYS A 99 11.58 -15.82 -3.73
C CYS A 99 12.77 -16.35 -2.91
N PRO A 100 13.55 -17.31 -3.41
CA PRO A 100 14.73 -17.83 -2.71
C PRO A 100 15.74 -16.73 -2.35
N ASP A 101 15.90 -15.75 -3.24
CA ASP A 101 16.82 -14.63 -3.09
C ASP A 101 16.16 -13.38 -2.47
N PHE A 102 15.17 -13.59 -1.60
CA PHE A 102 14.52 -12.48 -0.89
C PHE A 102 15.55 -11.72 -0.03
N PRO A 103 15.66 -10.38 -0.16
CA PRO A 103 16.65 -9.59 0.57
C PRO A 103 16.21 -9.39 2.03
N LYS A 104 16.59 -10.35 2.88
CA LYS A 104 16.26 -10.35 4.31
C LYS A 104 16.84 -9.13 5.02
N GLY A 105 16.05 -8.53 5.91
CA GLY A 105 16.47 -7.36 6.69
C GLY A 105 16.56 -6.06 5.89
N PHE A 106 16.12 -6.05 4.63
CA PHE A 106 16.19 -4.85 3.80
C PHE A 106 15.39 -3.71 4.44
N ALA A 107 16.05 -2.57 4.61
CA ALA A 107 15.51 -1.33 5.15
C ALA A 107 14.93 -1.36 6.57
N ASP A 108 15.07 -2.45 7.33
CA ASP A 108 14.52 -2.54 8.70
C ASP A 108 15.00 -1.39 9.60
N ALA A 109 16.29 -1.03 9.50
CA ALA A 109 16.89 0.07 10.26
C ALA A 109 16.32 1.47 9.92
N ARG A 110 15.59 1.62 8.80
CA ARG A 110 14.94 2.88 8.43
C ARG A 110 13.63 3.10 9.19
N CYS A 111 13.06 2.07 9.79
CA CYS A 111 11.76 2.10 10.46
C CYS A 111 11.85 1.58 11.91
N PRO A 112 12.06 2.45 12.92
CA PRO A 112 12.36 2.01 14.29
C PRO A 112 11.30 1.14 14.96
N TRP A 113 10.04 1.28 14.56
CA TRP A 113 8.92 0.50 15.08
C TRP A 113 8.73 -0.84 14.33
N TRP A 114 9.47 -1.07 13.25
CA TRP A 114 9.53 -2.36 12.56
C TRP A 114 10.41 -3.33 13.36
N SER A 115 9.85 -3.81 14.48
CA SER A 115 10.47 -4.79 15.36
C SER A 115 9.51 -5.94 15.56
N ILE A 116 9.77 -7.06 14.90
CA ILE A 116 8.87 -8.22 14.87
C ILE A 116 9.39 -9.26 15.86
N ALA A 117 8.64 -9.48 16.93
CA ALA A 117 8.93 -10.49 17.93
C ALA A 117 8.70 -11.89 17.34
N THR A 118 9.77 -12.66 17.21
CA THR A 118 9.73 -14.00 16.59
C THR A 118 8.92 -15.00 17.40
N GLU A 119 8.92 -14.87 18.73
CA GLU A 119 8.25 -15.75 19.68
C GLU A 119 6.72 -15.66 19.66
N THR A 120 6.18 -14.53 19.20
CA THR A 120 4.73 -14.29 19.07
C THR A 120 4.25 -14.30 17.62
N THR A 121 5.15 -14.56 16.67
CA THR A 121 4.82 -14.65 15.24
C THR A 121 4.09 -15.95 14.95
N VAL A 122 2.83 -15.84 14.49
CA VAL A 122 1.98 -17.00 14.14
C VAL A 122 1.97 -17.31 12.64
N PHE A 123 2.40 -16.34 11.81
CA PHE A 123 2.54 -16.50 10.37
C PHE A 123 3.61 -15.54 9.87
N SER A 124 4.45 -16.01 8.95
CA SER A 124 5.42 -15.18 8.25
C SER A 124 5.52 -15.62 6.80
N LYS A 125 5.53 -14.66 5.89
CA LYS A 125 5.67 -14.90 4.45
C LYS A 125 6.48 -13.78 3.82
N THR A 126 7.48 -14.17 3.06
CA THR A 126 8.27 -13.26 2.21
C THR A 126 8.25 -13.74 0.77
N GLY A 127 8.41 -12.82 -0.16
CA GLY A 127 8.49 -13.16 -1.57
C GLY A 127 8.33 -11.99 -2.52
N ARG A 128 8.10 -12.30 -3.80
CA ARG A 128 7.77 -11.32 -4.83
C ARG A 128 6.28 -11.00 -4.78
N TYR A 129 5.94 -9.74 -4.94
CA TYR A 129 4.56 -9.28 -5.10
C TYR A 129 4.55 -8.08 -6.04
N ARG A 130 3.87 -8.21 -7.18
CA ARG A 130 3.89 -7.20 -8.26
C ARG A 130 5.35 -6.85 -8.64
N GLU A 131 5.65 -5.56 -8.81
CA GLU A 131 6.97 -5.05 -9.21
C GLU A 131 8.04 -5.12 -8.10
N GLY A 132 7.69 -5.60 -6.90
CA GLY A 132 8.54 -5.52 -5.72
C GLY A 132 8.63 -6.79 -4.91
N TYR A 133 9.02 -6.60 -3.66
CA TYR A 133 9.17 -7.59 -2.63
C TYR A 133 8.18 -7.28 -1.51
N MET A 134 7.61 -8.32 -0.93
CA MET A 134 6.66 -8.22 0.18
C MET A 134 7.10 -9.11 1.33
N GLU A 135 7.04 -8.55 2.54
CA GLU A 135 7.27 -9.24 3.81
C GLU A 135 6.05 -9.02 4.71
N ILE A 136 5.38 -10.12 5.08
CA ILE A 136 4.15 -10.14 5.86
C ILE A 136 4.41 -10.97 7.11
N HIS A 137 4.12 -10.41 8.28
CA HIS A 137 4.13 -11.12 9.55
C HIS A 137 2.83 -10.90 10.29
N ILE A 138 2.31 -11.95 10.89
CA ILE A 138 1.17 -11.88 11.80
C ILE A 138 1.68 -12.24 13.19
N VAL A 139 1.46 -11.35 14.14
CA VAL A 139 1.95 -11.45 15.52
C VAL A 139 0.76 -11.42 16.46
N GLN A 140 0.78 -12.26 17.49
CA GLN A 140 -0.20 -12.25 18.57
C GLN A 140 0.35 -11.45 19.77
N GLU A 141 -0.19 -10.27 20.02
CA GLU A 141 0.19 -9.42 21.15
C GLU A 141 -0.99 -9.30 22.14
N GLY A 142 -0.96 -10.13 23.18
CA GLY A 142 -2.07 -10.24 24.12
C GLY A 142 -3.35 -10.68 23.41
N SER A 143 -4.42 -9.89 23.51
CA SER A 143 -5.70 -10.14 22.83
C SER A 143 -5.76 -9.62 21.39
N ARG A 144 -4.74 -8.90 20.92
CA ARG A 144 -4.72 -8.31 19.58
C ARG A 144 -3.92 -9.17 18.61
N CYS A 145 -4.47 -9.37 17.41
CA CYS A 145 -3.75 -9.93 16.28
C CYS A 145 -3.25 -8.78 15.40
N LEU A 146 -1.94 -8.62 15.31
CA LEU A 146 -1.30 -7.55 14.54
C LEU A 146 -0.71 -8.10 13.26
N VAL A 147 -0.88 -7.37 12.17
CA VAL A 147 -0.29 -7.66 10.86
C VAL A 147 0.73 -6.58 10.55
N TYR A 148 1.97 -7.00 10.35
CA TYR A 148 3.08 -6.16 9.91
C TYR A 148 3.33 -6.47 8.44
N ILE A 149 3.33 -5.44 7.59
CA ILE A 149 3.59 -5.58 6.17
C ILE A 149 4.67 -4.58 5.74
N LYS A 150 5.67 -5.06 5.01
CA LYS A 150 6.70 -4.26 4.37
C LYS A 150 6.72 -4.58 2.88
N HIS A 151 6.66 -3.54 2.05
CA HIS A 151 6.77 -3.63 0.60
C HIS A 151 7.89 -2.73 0.10
N PHE A 152 8.72 -3.22 -0.81
CA PHE A 152 9.83 -2.42 -1.37
C PHE A 152 10.21 -2.88 -2.78
N THR A 153 10.88 -2.00 -3.51
CA THR A 153 11.45 -2.27 -4.84
C THR A 153 12.97 -2.07 -4.78
N LEU A 154 13.72 -2.70 -5.69
CA LEU A 154 15.19 -2.66 -5.81
C LEU A 154 15.57 -2.46 -7.29
#